data_AF-A0AAU9RTC5-F1
#
_entry.id   AF-A0AAU9RTC5-F1
#
_cell.length_a   1.000
_cell.length_b   1.000
_cell.length_c   1.000
_cell.angle_alpha   90.00
_cell.angle_beta   90.00
_cell.angle_gamma   90.00
#
_symmetry.space_group_name_H-M   'P 1'
#
loop_
_entity.id
_entity.type
_entity.pdbx_description
1 polymer ?
#
loop_
_entity_poly.entity_id
_entity_poly.type
_entity_poly.pdbx_seq_one_letter_code
_entity_poly.pdbx_strand_id
1 'polypeptide(L)'
;MAKPNGVCDRPTAVTFEGCNGLQLRGLLIQNSPRNHISIDGCNGTQVSGLTLYSPGDSPNTDGIDMAHSTHVSITNSNFHCGDDCIAINSGCSDVNITGVSCGPGHGISVGSLGKDGDFAQVDSIRVNYCNFTNTLTGVRVKTWPGGTGFAKNIFFDHIFINAAYHPIIIDQHYCNGASFCPEKGKAVQVSNVFFTNVQGTSAGPEAIKLDCSSDVPCQNIQLQNVKLTSSTPGKSKVYGTCHSAMGRFGSIPQVTCR
;
A
#
# COMPACT_ATOMS: atom_id res chain seq x y z
N MET A 1 -11.62 -11.07 -24.29
CA MET A 1 -11.12 -11.38 -25.64
C MET A 1 -9.62 -11.15 -25.62
N ALA A 2 -8.80 -12.12 -26.05
CA ALA A 2 -7.35 -11.95 -26.04
C ALA A 2 -6.91 -10.94 -27.11
N LYS A 3 -6.01 -10.01 -26.77
CA LYS A 3 -5.40 -9.09 -27.73
C LYS A 3 -4.38 -9.84 -28.62
N PRO A 4 -4.00 -9.28 -29.78
CA PRO A 4 -3.15 -9.95 -30.78
C PRO A 4 -1.76 -10.41 -30.30
N ASN A 5 -1.35 -10.05 -29.08
CA ASN A 5 -0.03 -10.34 -28.51
C ASN A 5 -0.07 -11.44 -27.41
N GLY A 6 -1.15 -12.22 -27.29
CA GLY A 6 -1.30 -13.22 -26.23
C GLY A 6 -1.54 -12.63 -24.84
N VAL A 7 -1.62 -11.29 -24.72
CA VAL A 7 -2.05 -10.60 -23.50
C VAL A 7 -3.57 -10.68 -23.43
N CYS A 8 -4.06 -11.47 -22.48
CA CYS A 8 -5.48 -11.51 -22.15
C CYS A 8 -5.80 -10.31 -21.25
N ASP A 9 -6.71 -9.43 -21.68
CA ASP A 9 -7.33 -8.47 -20.77
C ASP A 9 -8.21 -9.27 -19.79
N ARG A 10 -7.75 -9.40 -18.55
CA ARG A 10 -8.42 -10.18 -17.49
C ARG A 10 -9.45 -9.28 -16.80
N PRO A 11 -10.71 -9.73 -16.64
CA PRO A 11 -11.73 -8.93 -16.00
C PRO A 11 -11.50 -8.82 -14.48
N THR A 12 -11.94 -7.70 -13.91
CA THR A 12 -12.18 -7.58 -12.46
C THR A 12 -13.40 -8.41 -12.10
N ALA A 13 -13.43 -9.07 -10.93
CA ALA A 13 -14.59 -9.88 -10.56
C ALA A 13 -15.85 -9.02 -10.33
N VAL A 14 -15.74 -7.91 -9.58
CA VAL A 14 -16.84 -6.97 -9.35
C VAL A 14 -16.34 -5.52 -9.37
N THR A 15 -17.07 -4.65 -10.08
CA THR A 15 -16.78 -3.22 -10.14
C THR A 15 -18.00 -2.42 -9.67
N PHE A 16 -17.75 -1.44 -8.80
CA PHE A 16 -18.73 -0.46 -8.35
C PHE A 16 -18.27 0.94 -8.78
N GLU A 17 -19.07 1.61 -9.60
CA GLU A 17 -18.81 2.94 -10.14
C GLU A 17 -19.93 3.88 -9.71
N GLY A 18 -19.60 5.02 -9.10
CA GLY A 18 -20.58 6.05 -8.71
C GLY A 18 -21.58 5.60 -7.64
N CYS A 19 -21.27 4.54 -6.89
CA CYS A 19 -22.19 3.93 -5.93
C CYS A 19 -22.07 4.60 -4.54
N ASN A 20 -22.90 5.62 -4.29
CA ASN A 20 -22.93 6.29 -2.99
C ASN A 20 -23.70 5.48 -1.94
N GLY A 21 -23.18 5.41 -0.72
CA GLY A 21 -23.75 4.61 0.37
C GLY A 21 -23.62 3.10 0.16
N LEU A 22 -22.67 2.66 -0.67
CA LEU A 22 -22.42 1.24 -0.96
C LEU A 22 -22.15 0.45 0.33
N GLN A 23 -22.80 -0.70 0.49
CA GLN A 23 -22.55 -1.62 1.61
C GLN A 23 -22.24 -3.02 1.10
N LEU A 24 -21.03 -3.51 1.42
CA LEU A 24 -20.59 -4.88 1.12
C LEU A 24 -20.36 -5.61 2.44
N ARG A 25 -21.06 -6.72 2.65
CA ARG A 25 -21.00 -7.46 3.92
C ARG A 25 -20.91 -8.96 3.69
N GLY A 26 -20.00 -9.62 4.40
CA GLY A 26 -19.97 -11.09 4.49
C GLY A 26 -19.71 -11.83 3.18
N LEU A 27 -19.17 -11.16 2.15
CA LEU A 27 -18.94 -11.78 0.84
C LEU A 27 -17.68 -12.63 0.84
N LEU A 28 -17.75 -13.76 0.13
CA LEU A 28 -16.60 -14.56 -0.29
C LEU A 28 -16.43 -14.42 -1.80
N ILE A 29 -15.27 -13.96 -2.26
CA ILE A 29 -14.91 -13.94 -3.69
C ILE A 29 -13.60 -14.70 -3.86
N GLN A 30 -13.57 -15.67 -4.78
CA GLN A 30 -12.40 -16.53 -5.00
C GLN A 30 -11.93 -16.49 -6.45
N ASN A 31 -10.62 -16.55 -6.63
CA ASN A 31 -9.93 -16.72 -7.90
C ASN A 31 -10.34 -15.69 -8.96
N SER A 32 -10.37 -14.41 -8.58
CA SER A 32 -10.56 -13.34 -9.56
C SER A 32 -9.47 -13.40 -10.63
N PRO A 33 -9.80 -13.25 -11.93
CA PRO A 33 -8.80 -13.21 -13.00
C PRO A 33 -7.84 -12.01 -12.90
N ARG A 34 -8.29 -10.93 -12.26
CA ARG A 34 -7.53 -9.71 -11.93
C ARG A 34 -7.87 -9.31 -10.47
N ASN A 35 -7.99 -8.03 -10.15
CA ASN A 35 -8.44 -7.58 -8.83
C ASN A 35 -9.86 -8.10 -8.52
N HIS A 36 -10.18 -8.32 -7.24
CA HIS A 36 -11.47 -8.87 -6.85
C HIS A 36 -12.56 -7.81 -6.88
N ILE A 37 -12.30 -6.65 -6.27
CA ILE A 37 -13.26 -5.55 -6.17
C ILE A 37 -12.60 -4.27 -6.66
N SER A 38 -13.31 -3.52 -7.50
CA SER A 38 -12.99 -2.13 -7.84
C SER A 38 -14.07 -1.20 -7.28
N ILE A 39 -13.67 -0.13 -6.60
CA ILE A 39 -14.53 0.92 -6.05
C ILE A 39 -14.08 2.26 -6.63
N ASP A 40 -14.86 2.83 -7.56
CA ASP A 40 -14.50 4.07 -8.23
C ASP A 40 -15.62 5.11 -8.12
N GLY A 41 -15.26 6.36 -7.83
CA GLY A 41 -16.23 7.47 -7.75
C GLY A 41 -17.30 7.31 -6.67
N CYS A 42 -17.05 6.54 -5.61
CA CYS A 42 -18.05 6.23 -4.58
C CYS A 42 -17.90 7.12 -3.33
N ASN A 43 -19.00 7.49 -2.69
CA ASN A 43 -19.01 8.21 -1.41
C ASN A 43 -19.74 7.40 -0.34
N GLY A 44 -19.14 7.25 0.85
CA GLY A 44 -19.80 6.62 2.00
C GLY A 44 -19.85 5.10 1.92
N THR A 45 -18.83 4.48 1.32
CA THR A 45 -18.73 3.03 1.15
C THR A 45 -18.37 2.33 2.46
N GLN A 46 -19.11 1.27 2.80
CA GLN A 46 -18.86 0.43 3.97
C GLN A 46 -18.64 -1.03 3.55
N VAL A 47 -17.45 -1.55 3.85
CA VAL A 47 -17.05 -2.93 3.61
C VAL A 47 -16.78 -3.58 4.96
N SER A 48 -17.41 -4.73 5.22
CA SER A 48 -17.23 -5.43 6.50
C SER A 48 -17.33 -6.95 6.37
N GLY A 49 -16.39 -7.69 6.99
CA GLY A 49 -16.50 -9.15 7.07
C GLY A 49 -16.28 -9.86 5.73
N LEU A 50 -15.51 -9.28 4.82
CA LEU A 50 -15.23 -9.90 3.53
C LEU A 50 -14.12 -10.92 3.63
N THR A 51 -14.21 -11.97 2.82
CA THR A 51 -13.10 -12.88 2.54
C THR A 51 -12.80 -12.87 1.05
N LEU A 52 -11.57 -12.52 0.69
CA LEU A 52 -11.09 -12.54 -0.71
C LEU A 52 -9.93 -13.51 -0.80
N TYR A 53 -9.91 -14.33 -1.85
CA TYR A 53 -8.93 -15.39 -1.98
C TYR A 53 -8.48 -15.62 -3.42
N SER A 54 -7.18 -15.52 -3.67
CA SER A 54 -6.48 -16.06 -4.84
C SER A 54 -5.14 -16.69 -4.42
N PRO A 55 -4.54 -17.55 -5.25
CA PRO A 55 -3.17 -18.01 -5.04
C PRO A 55 -2.19 -16.82 -4.94
N GLY A 56 -1.23 -16.91 -4.02
CA GLY A 56 -0.28 -15.81 -3.74
C GLY A 56 0.69 -15.50 -4.87
N ASP A 57 0.81 -16.38 -5.87
CA ASP A 57 1.59 -16.21 -7.10
C ASP A 57 0.72 -15.76 -8.29
N SER A 58 -0.57 -15.48 -8.08
CA SER A 58 -1.49 -15.06 -9.13
C SER A 58 -1.36 -13.55 -9.43
N PRO A 59 -0.83 -13.16 -10.60
CA PRO A 59 -0.42 -11.79 -10.85
C PRO A 59 -1.61 -10.82 -10.88
N ASN A 60 -1.50 -9.65 -10.25
CA ASN A 60 -2.53 -8.59 -10.27
C ASN A 60 -3.90 -9.06 -9.78
N THR A 61 -3.91 -9.93 -8.78
CA THR A 61 -5.14 -10.37 -8.11
C THR A 61 -5.39 -9.61 -6.81
N ASP A 62 -5.36 -8.29 -6.93
CA ASP A 62 -5.54 -7.35 -5.83
C ASP A 62 -6.89 -7.60 -5.12
N GLY A 63 -6.97 -7.31 -3.83
CA GLY A 63 -8.21 -7.48 -3.05
C GLY A 63 -9.20 -6.40 -3.42
N ILE A 64 -8.94 -5.18 -2.95
CA ILE A 64 -9.77 -4.01 -3.23
C ILE A 64 -8.90 -2.91 -3.86
N ASP A 65 -9.25 -2.54 -5.08
CA ASP A 65 -8.73 -1.33 -5.74
C ASP A 65 -9.75 -0.21 -5.55
N MET A 66 -9.32 0.94 -5.06
CA MET A 66 -10.18 2.11 -4.95
C MET A 66 -9.57 3.35 -5.60
N ALA A 67 -10.40 4.16 -6.24
CA ALA A 67 -10.05 5.45 -6.83
C ALA A 67 -11.21 6.44 -6.67
N HIS A 68 -10.91 7.75 -6.70
CA HIS A 68 -11.91 8.83 -6.70
C HIS A 68 -13.03 8.71 -5.65
N SER A 69 -12.74 8.06 -4.52
CA SER A 69 -13.75 7.66 -3.54
C SER A 69 -13.53 8.32 -2.19
N THR A 70 -14.61 8.68 -1.51
CA THR A 70 -14.56 9.43 -0.24
C THR A 70 -15.37 8.76 0.86
N HIS A 71 -14.96 8.94 2.12
CA HIS A 71 -15.64 8.34 3.28
C HIS A 71 -15.77 6.81 3.14
N VAL A 72 -14.64 6.14 2.92
CA VAL A 72 -14.59 4.68 2.72
C VAL A 72 -14.15 4.00 4.00
N SER A 73 -14.93 3.03 4.48
CA SER A 73 -14.58 2.21 5.65
C SER A 73 -14.48 0.74 5.27
N ILE A 74 -13.32 0.13 5.49
CA ILE A 74 -13.08 -1.31 5.30
C ILE A 74 -12.72 -1.93 6.65
N THR A 75 -13.52 -2.90 7.10
CA THR A 75 -13.38 -3.45 8.46
C THR A 75 -13.42 -4.97 8.51
N ASN A 76 -12.71 -5.55 9.47
CA ASN A 76 -12.83 -6.96 9.87
C ASN A 76 -12.84 -7.95 8.70
N SER A 77 -11.90 -7.82 7.77
CA SER A 77 -11.88 -8.59 6.52
C SER A 77 -10.57 -9.37 6.37
N ASN A 78 -10.60 -10.46 5.61
CA ASN A 78 -9.45 -11.33 5.41
C ASN A 78 -9.16 -11.52 3.91
N PHE A 79 -8.01 -11.02 3.45
CA PHE A 79 -7.64 -10.99 2.04
C PHE A 79 -6.35 -11.79 1.81
N HIS A 80 -6.48 -12.83 1.00
CA HIS A 80 -5.39 -13.63 0.48
C HIS A 80 -5.31 -13.33 -1.02
N CYS A 81 -4.27 -12.63 -1.45
CA CYS A 81 -4.16 -12.10 -2.81
C CYS A 81 -2.79 -12.40 -3.40
N GLY A 82 -2.65 -12.32 -4.72
CA GLY A 82 -1.35 -12.38 -5.39
C GLY A 82 -0.74 -11.01 -5.67
N ASP A 83 -1.44 -9.93 -5.33
CA ASP A 83 -0.96 -8.54 -5.44
C ASP A 83 -1.45 -7.71 -4.23
N ASP A 84 -1.67 -6.40 -4.35
CA ASP A 84 -2.06 -5.54 -3.23
C ASP A 84 -3.35 -6.06 -2.54
N CYS A 85 -3.30 -6.17 -1.21
CA CYS A 85 -4.47 -6.49 -0.38
C CYS A 85 -5.53 -5.39 -0.56
N ILE A 86 -5.08 -4.13 -0.48
CA ILE A 86 -5.87 -2.94 -0.76
C ILE A 86 -4.96 -1.93 -1.46
N ALA A 87 -5.39 -1.43 -2.63
CA ALA A 87 -4.73 -0.36 -3.36
C ALA A 87 -5.58 0.93 -3.33
N ILE A 88 -5.02 2.01 -2.78
CA ILE A 88 -5.67 3.31 -2.63
C ILE A 88 -5.09 4.27 -3.67
N ASN A 89 -5.78 4.43 -4.78
CA ASN A 89 -5.33 5.27 -5.90
C ASN A 89 -5.77 6.74 -5.75
N SER A 90 -5.44 7.55 -6.76
CA SER A 90 -5.73 8.98 -6.79
C SER A 90 -7.23 9.29 -6.62
N GLY A 91 -7.51 10.44 -6.03
CA GLY A 91 -8.86 10.95 -5.78
C GLY A 91 -9.50 10.40 -4.50
N CYS A 92 -8.81 9.55 -3.74
CA CYS A 92 -9.31 9.00 -2.50
C CYS A 92 -9.09 9.95 -1.31
N SER A 93 -10.10 10.12 -0.46
CA SER A 93 -9.94 10.83 0.82
C SER A 93 -10.86 10.32 1.92
N ASP A 94 -10.44 10.49 3.18
CA ASP A 94 -11.15 9.97 4.36
C ASP A 94 -11.42 8.45 4.25
N VAL A 95 -10.33 7.68 4.24
CA VAL A 95 -10.36 6.23 4.14
C VAL A 95 -9.91 5.62 5.45
N ASN A 96 -10.75 4.79 6.06
CA ASN A 96 -10.45 4.04 7.26
C ASN A 96 -10.42 2.52 6.99
N ILE A 97 -9.28 1.90 7.23
CA ILE A 97 -9.07 0.46 7.10
C ILE A 97 -8.74 -0.07 8.50
N THR A 98 -9.55 -0.97 9.04
CA THR A 98 -9.38 -1.45 10.42
C THR A 98 -9.61 -2.94 10.58
N GLY A 99 -8.73 -3.65 11.27
CA GLY A 99 -8.94 -5.08 11.55
C GLY A 99 -8.85 -5.96 10.30
N VAL A 100 -8.06 -5.56 9.31
CA VAL A 100 -7.87 -6.33 8.07
C VAL A 100 -6.65 -7.24 8.21
N SER A 101 -6.82 -8.51 7.85
CA SER A 101 -5.71 -9.46 7.70
C SER A 101 -5.37 -9.61 6.22
N CYS A 102 -4.12 -9.36 5.87
CA CYS A 102 -3.57 -9.46 4.52
C CYS A 102 -2.50 -10.55 4.50
N GLY A 103 -2.54 -11.46 3.52
CA GLY A 103 -1.42 -12.39 3.34
C GLY A 103 -1.79 -13.76 2.82
N PRO A 104 -1.15 -14.26 1.73
CA PRO A 104 -0.05 -13.63 0.98
C PRO A 104 -0.52 -12.41 0.15
N GLY A 105 0.41 -11.77 -0.57
CA GLY A 105 0.14 -10.61 -1.45
C GLY A 105 1.11 -9.45 -1.22
N HIS A 106 0.78 -8.25 -1.69
CA HIS A 106 1.65 -7.06 -1.61
C HIS A 106 1.28 -6.09 -0.49
N GLY A 107 0.36 -6.45 0.41
CA GLY A 107 0.01 -5.62 1.57
C GLY A 107 -0.91 -4.46 1.21
N ILE A 108 -0.92 -3.40 2.02
CA ILE A 108 -1.79 -2.23 1.80
C ILE A 108 -0.96 -1.10 1.21
N SER A 109 -1.34 -0.65 0.02
CA SER A 109 -0.62 0.34 -0.77
C SER A 109 -1.44 1.60 -0.98
N VAL A 110 -0.86 2.75 -0.67
CA VAL A 110 -1.28 4.04 -1.24
C VAL A 110 -0.56 4.22 -2.56
N GLY A 111 -1.31 4.27 -3.66
CA GLY A 111 -0.82 4.38 -5.02
C GLY A 111 -0.78 3.06 -5.79
N SER A 112 -0.21 3.05 -7.00
CA SER A 112 0.75 4.06 -7.48
C SER A 112 0.11 5.40 -7.87
N LEU A 113 0.74 6.52 -7.49
CA LEU A 113 0.24 7.87 -7.75
C LEU A 113 1.09 8.64 -8.76
N GLY A 114 0.46 9.46 -9.60
CA GLY A 114 1.14 10.42 -10.48
C GLY A 114 1.83 9.80 -11.70
N LYS A 115 1.34 8.63 -12.16
CA LYS A 115 1.85 7.97 -13.36
C LYS A 115 1.82 8.91 -14.56
N ASP A 116 2.80 8.81 -15.44
CA ASP A 116 2.88 9.59 -16.69
C ASP A 116 2.88 11.12 -16.50
N GLY A 117 3.23 11.58 -15.28
CA GLY A 117 3.25 13.01 -14.94
C GLY A 117 1.92 13.55 -14.41
N ASP A 118 0.93 12.68 -14.22
CA ASP A 118 -0.41 13.06 -13.81
C ASP A 118 -0.43 13.72 -12.42
N PHE A 119 -1.46 14.55 -12.23
CA PHE A 119 -1.83 15.03 -10.92
C PHE A 119 -2.49 13.91 -10.11
N ALA A 120 -1.99 13.67 -8.90
CA ALA A 120 -2.59 12.74 -7.98
C ALA A 120 -2.85 13.39 -6.62
N GLN A 121 -3.98 13.02 -6.01
CA GLN A 121 -4.34 13.49 -4.68
C GLN A 121 -4.84 12.34 -3.81
N VAL A 122 -4.27 12.21 -2.62
CA VAL A 122 -4.74 11.32 -1.55
C VAL A 122 -4.62 12.05 -0.22
N ASP A 123 -5.67 12.02 0.60
CA ASP A 123 -5.70 12.69 1.91
C ASP A 123 -6.39 11.83 2.97
N SER A 124 -5.90 11.89 4.20
CA SER A 124 -6.61 11.38 5.38
C SER A 124 -6.90 9.88 5.28
N ILE A 125 -5.81 9.11 5.22
CA ILE A 125 -5.84 7.65 5.17
C ILE A 125 -5.44 7.10 6.54
N ARG A 126 -6.25 6.21 7.09
CA ARG A 126 -5.98 5.53 8.35
C ARG A 126 -6.03 4.02 8.14
N VAL A 127 -4.94 3.35 8.49
CA VAL A 127 -4.84 1.89 8.51
C VAL A 127 -4.48 1.50 9.93
N ASN A 128 -5.39 0.78 10.61
CA ASN A 128 -5.27 0.49 12.03
C ASN A 128 -5.57 -0.98 12.37
N TYR A 129 -4.85 -1.56 13.34
CA TYR A 129 -5.09 -2.93 13.81
C TYR A 129 -5.07 -3.97 12.66
N CYS A 130 -4.16 -3.80 11.71
CA CYS A 130 -4.04 -4.70 10.56
C CYS A 130 -2.87 -5.67 10.72
N ASN A 131 -3.05 -6.88 10.20
CA ASN A 131 -2.06 -7.95 10.25
C ASN A 131 -1.59 -8.30 8.84
N PHE A 132 -0.29 -8.49 8.66
CA PHE A 132 0.33 -8.89 7.41
C PHE A 132 1.07 -10.21 7.60
N THR A 133 0.80 -11.23 6.78
CA THR A 133 1.47 -12.53 6.89
C THR A 133 2.00 -13.00 5.54
N ASN A 134 3.30 -13.28 5.46
CA ASN A 134 3.96 -13.79 4.25
C ASN A 134 3.67 -12.92 3.00
N THR A 135 3.65 -11.60 3.18
CA THR A 135 3.44 -10.64 2.08
C THR A 135 4.77 -10.18 1.48
N LEU A 136 4.75 -9.68 0.26
CA LEU A 136 5.90 -8.96 -0.31
C LEU A 136 6.14 -7.67 0.46
N THR A 137 5.09 -6.90 0.75
CA THR A 137 5.19 -5.66 1.53
C THR A 137 4.14 -5.60 2.63
N GLY A 138 4.37 -4.79 3.67
CA GLY A 138 3.38 -4.52 4.71
C GLY A 138 2.53 -3.30 4.34
N VAL A 139 2.99 -2.14 4.79
CA VAL A 139 2.36 -0.85 4.50
C VAL A 139 3.26 -0.02 3.58
N ARG A 140 2.66 0.53 2.51
CA ARG A 140 3.42 1.08 1.40
C ARG A 140 2.80 2.36 0.83
N VAL A 141 3.65 3.32 0.44
CA VAL A 141 3.28 4.49 -0.37
C VAL A 141 4.12 4.48 -1.65
N LYS A 142 3.49 4.50 -2.84
CA LYS A 142 4.14 4.45 -4.15
C LYS A 142 3.77 5.67 -4.99
N THR A 143 4.74 6.44 -5.48
CA THR A 143 4.51 7.52 -6.44
C THR A 143 5.49 7.41 -7.61
N TRP A 144 5.06 7.82 -8.80
CA TRP A 144 5.90 7.83 -9.99
C TRP A 144 6.75 9.11 -10.08
N PRO A 145 8.02 9.02 -10.53
CA PRO A 145 8.79 10.20 -10.92
C PRO A 145 8.08 11.03 -12.00
N GLY A 146 8.07 12.35 -11.82
CA GLY A 146 7.40 13.30 -12.70
C GLY A 146 5.95 13.61 -12.33
N GLY A 147 5.34 12.79 -11.47
CA GLY A 147 3.98 13.03 -10.98
C GLY A 147 3.84 14.35 -10.22
N THR A 148 2.61 14.81 -10.04
CA THR A 148 2.31 16.08 -9.33
C THR A 148 1.16 15.91 -8.34
N GLY A 149 0.92 16.91 -7.48
CA GLY A 149 -0.11 16.86 -6.46
C GLY A 149 0.43 16.39 -5.10
N PHE A 150 -0.36 15.65 -4.33
CA PHE A 150 -0.01 15.30 -2.95
C PHE A 150 -0.56 13.95 -2.48
N ALA A 151 0.17 13.34 -1.55
CA ALA A 151 -0.31 12.24 -0.71
C ALA A 151 -0.01 12.62 0.74
N LYS A 152 -1.05 12.95 1.53
CA LYS A 152 -0.85 13.53 2.86
C LYS A 152 -1.78 12.98 3.92
N ASN A 153 -1.38 13.14 5.18
CA ASN A 153 -2.13 12.72 6.36
C ASN A 153 -2.45 11.21 6.32
N ILE A 154 -1.40 10.41 6.26
CA ILE A 154 -1.47 8.95 6.18
C ILE A 154 -0.98 8.36 7.49
N PHE A 155 -1.81 7.54 8.13
CA PHE A 155 -1.56 6.99 9.46
C PHE A 155 -1.62 5.47 9.39
N PHE A 156 -0.48 4.82 9.61
CA PHE A 156 -0.36 3.40 9.83
C PHE A 156 -0.13 3.18 11.33
N ASP A 157 -1.10 2.60 12.03
CA ASP A 157 -1.06 2.43 13.48
C ASP A 157 -1.44 1.01 13.91
N HIS A 158 -0.86 0.52 15.00
CA HIS A 158 -1.06 -0.84 15.53
C HIS A 158 -0.99 -1.91 14.43
N ILE A 159 0.12 -1.93 13.68
CA ILE A 159 0.33 -2.87 12.58
C ILE A 159 1.19 -4.03 13.07
N PHE A 160 0.73 -5.27 12.84
CA PHE A 160 1.53 -6.45 13.09
C PHE A 160 1.95 -7.11 11.77
N ILE A 161 3.24 -7.41 11.64
CA ILE A 161 3.83 -7.95 10.41
C ILE A 161 4.52 -9.28 10.73
N ASN A 162 4.14 -10.34 10.04
CA ASN A 162 4.76 -11.64 10.14
C ASN A 162 5.38 -12.04 8.81
N ALA A 163 6.71 -11.98 8.74
CA ALA A 163 7.50 -12.40 7.59
C ALA A 163 7.12 -11.68 6.28
N ALA A 164 6.85 -10.37 6.31
CA ALA A 164 6.77 -9.59 5.08
C ALA A 164 8.18 -9.36 4.50
N TYR A 165 8.36 -9.37 3.17
CA TYR A 165 9.70 -9.22 2.59
C TYR A 165 10.24 -7.78 2.72
N HIS A 166 9.40 -6.77 2.49
CA HIS A 166 9.65 -5.34 2.72
C HIS A 166 8.51 -4.72 3.56
N PRO A 167 8.54 -4.85 4.89
CA PRO A 167 7.49 -4.41 5.81
C PRO A 167 6.99 -2.96 5.63
N ILE A 168 7.89 -1.99 5.53
CA ILE A 168 7.54 -0.55 5.44
C ILE A 168 8.24 0.06 4.22
N ILE A 169 7.46 0.66 3.31
CA ILE A 169 7.99 1.33 2.12
C ILE A 169 7.34 2.71 1.91
N ILE A 170 8.16 3.73 1.70
CA ILE A 170 7.81 4.90 0.88
C ILE A 170 8.73 4.86 -0.34
N ASP A 171 8.16 4.91 -1.54
CA ASP A 171 8.89 4.84 -2.80
C ASP A 171 8.35 5.88 -3.79
N GLN A 172 9.04 7.01 -3.92
CA GLN A 172 8.77 8.02 -4.94
C GLN A 172 9.52 7.75 -6.26
N HIS A 173 10.32 6.68 -6.32
CA HIS A 173 11.01 6.19 -7.52
C HIS A 173 10.30 4.97 -8.12
N TYR A 174 9.01 4.80 -7.84
CA TYR A 174 8.25 3.65 -8.30
C TYR A 174 8.11 3.64 -9.83
N CYS A 175 8.40 2.49 -10.44
CA CYS A 175 8.33 2.35 -11.89
C CYS A 175 8.13 0.92 -12.38
N ASN A 176 7.19 0.20 -11.74
CA ASN A 176 6.68 -1.07 -12.22
C ASN A 176 7.76 -2.12 -12.56
N GLY A 177 8.76 -2.25 -11.68
CA GLY A 177 9.79 -3.30 -11.76
C GLY A 177 11.04 -2.94 -12.56
N ALA A 178 11.13 -1.73 -13.13
CA ALA A 178 12.41 -1.25 -13.66
C ALA A 178 13.43 -1.04 -12.53
N SER A 179 14.70 -1.34 -12.80
CA SER A 179 15.78 -1.32 -11.80
C SER A 179 16.24 0.08 -11.41
N PHE A 180 16.00 1.08 -12.27
CA PHE A 180 16.35 2.46 -12.04
C PHE A 180 15.40 3.38 -12.78
N CYS A 181 14.92 4.41 -12.07
CA CYS A 181 13.98 5.38 -12.62
C CYS A 181 14.44 6.79 -12.27
N PRO A 182 14.84 7.58 -13.28
CA PRO A 182 15.46 8.87 -13.04
C PRO A 182 14.45 9.86 -12.47
N GLU A 183 14.95 10.74 -11.59
CA GLU A 183 14.20 11.93 -11.16
C GLU A 183 13.83 12.78 -12.39
N LYS A 184 12.70 13.49 -12.29
CA LYS A 184 12.15 14.30 -13.38
C LYS A 184 11.87 15.76 -12.96
N GLY A 185 12.49 16.26 -11.90
CA GLY A 185 12.25 17.61 -11.39
C GLY A 185 10.91 17.81 -10.66
N LYS A 186 10.06 16.78 -10.63
CA LYS A 186 8.72 16.79 -10.05
C LYS A 186 8.43 15.42 -9.44
N ALA A 187 7.69 15.41 -8.34
CA ALA A 187 7.05 14.23 -7.78
C ALA A 187 5.79 14.65 -7.02
N VAL A 188 4.91 13.67 -6.75
CA VAL A 188 3.78 13.85 -5.82
C VAL A 188 4.35 14.19 -4.43
N GLN A 189 3.93 15.29 -3.82
CA GLN A 189 4.40 15.65 -2.48
C GLN A 189 3.84 14.68 -1.44
N VAL A 190 4.71 13.82 -0.90
CA VAL A 190 4.39 12.95 0.23
C VAL A 190 4.65 13.72 1.53
N SER A 191 3.64 13.85 2.40
CA SER A 191 3.80 14.56 3.66
C SER A 191 2.92 14.01 4.79
N ASN A 192 3.31 14.21 6.05
CA ASN A 192 2.52 13.78 7.20
C ASN A 192 2.17 12.28 7.14
N VAL A 193 3.20 11.44 7.03
CA VAL A 193 3.05 9.98 7.04
C VAL A 193 3.61 9.44 8.36
N PHE A 194 2.76 8.79 9.13
CA PHE A 194 3.06 8.33 10.48
C PHE A 194 2.95 6.81 10.53
N PHE A 195 4.05 6.15 10.92
CA PHE A 195 4.09 4.74 11.25
C PHE A 195 4.25 4.61 12.76
N THR A 196 3.17 4.25 13.44
CA THR A 196 3.11 4.17 14.90
C THR A 196 2.81 2.74 15.32
N ASN A 197 3.49 2.23 16.36
CA ASN A 197 3.23 0.89 16.91
C ASN A 197 3.29 -0.23 15.86
N VAL A 198 4.24 -0.17 14.93
CA VAL A 198 4.44 -1.21 13.91
C VAL A 198 5.42 -2.26 14.43
N GLN A 199 4.97 -3.51 14.58
CA GLN A 199 5.77 -4.56 15.20
C GLN A 199 5.80 -5.83 14.35
N GLY A 200 6.89 -6.60 14.46
CA GLY A 200 6.93 -7.97 13.96
C GLY A 200 8.22 -8.32 13.22
N THR A 201 8.11 -9.06 12.10
CA THR A 201 9.25 -9.68 11.43
C THR A 201 9.30 -9.43 9.92
N SER A 202 10.53 -9.28 9.42
CA SER A 202 10.86 -9.13 8.01
C SER A 202 11.50 -10.41 7.48
N ALA A 203 11.03 -10.89 6.33
CA ALA A 203 11.67 -11.99 5.59
C ALA A 203 12.84 -11.50 4.72
N GLY A 204 12.79 -10.26 4.23
CA GLY A 204 13.88 -9.61 3.51
C GLY A 204 14.81 -8.85 4.47
N PRO A 205 16.04 -8.54 4.02
CA PRO A 205 17.03 -7.86 4.85
C PRO A 205 16.72 -6.35 5.03
N GLU A 206 16.10 -5.71 4.05
CA GLU A 206 15.66 -4.31 4.11
C GLU A 206 14.24 -4.23 4.66
N ALA A 207 14.11 -3.97 5.96
CA ALA A 207 12.82 -3.94 6.65
C ALA A 207 12.06 -2.62 6.46
N ILE A 208 12.79 -1.52 6.28
CA ILE A 208 12.24 -0.17 6.14
C ILE A 208 12.94 0.52 4.97
N LYS A 209 12.20 0.95 3.95
CA LYS A 209 12.72 1.74 2.83
C LYS A 209 11.98 3.07 2.77
N LEU A 210 12.69 4.18 2.96
CA LEU A 210 12.16 5.54 2.76
C LEU A 210 12.90 6.18 1.60
N ASP A 211 12.40 6.02 0.39
CA ASP A 211 13.07 6.46 -0.84
C ASP A 211 12.25 7.56 -1.50
N CYS A 212 12.64 8.80 -1.20
CA CYS A 212 11.95 9.99 -1.63
C CYS A 212 12.78 10.73 -2.70
N SER A 213 12.11 11.53 -3.53
CA SER A 213 12.76 12.35 -4.55
C SER A 213 13.61 13.44 -3.89
N SER A 214 14.80 13.69 -4.43
CA SER A 214 15.64 14.81 -4.01
C SER A 214 15.06 16.16 -4.43
N ASP A 215 14.37 16.20 -5.58
CA ASP A 215 13.68 17.39 -6.08
C ASP A 215 12.43 17.74 -5.24
N VAL A 216 11.70 16.73 -4.76
CA VAL A 216 10.51 16.91 -3.91
C VAL A 216 10.58 15.97 -2.69
N PRO A 217 11.40 16.30 -1.68
CA PRO A 217 11.60 15.47 -0.50
C PRO A 217 10.31 15.20 0.28
N CYS A 218 10.23 14.02 0.91
CA CYS A 218 9.14 13.70 1.81
C CYS A 218 9.20 14.56 3.08
N GLN A 219 8.05 15.05 3.54
CA GLN A 219 7.97 15.98 4.68
C GLN A 219 7.24 15.38 5.87
N ASN A 220 7.78 15.57 7.08
CA ASN A 220 7.17 15.12 8.32
C ASN A 220 6.81 13.62 8.32
N ILE A 221 7.80 12.78 8.03
CA ILE A 221 7.68 11.32 8.13
C ILE A 221 8.07 10.91 9.55
N GLN A 222 7.23 10.11 10.21
CA GLN A 222 7.48 9.70 11.58
C GLN A 222 7.43 8.18 11.72
N LEU A 223 8.51 7.62 12.29
CA LEU A 223 8.55 6.27 12.81
C LEU A 223 8.54 6.38 14.34
N GLN A 224 7.51 5.83 14.97
CA GLN A 224 7.36 5.85 16.42
C GLN A 224 6.97 4.47 16.92
N ASN A 225 7.76 3.92 17.84
CA ASN A 225 7.54 2.56 18.36
C ASN A 225 7.47 1.51 17.22
N VAL A 226 8.38 1.63 16.25
CA VAL A 226 8.53 0.66 15.17
C VAL A 226 9.59 -0.36 15.55
N LYS A 227 9.25 -1.65 15.55
CA LYS A 227 10.17 -2.75 15.89
C LYS A 227 10.00 -3.95 14.96
N LEU A 228 10.94 -4.09 14.04
CA LEU A 228 11.02 -5.16 13.05
C LEU A 228 12.33 -5.93 13.23
N THR A 229 12.23 -7.25 13.25
CA THR A 229 13.39 -8.17 13.34
C THR A 229 13.39 -9.16 12.18
N SER A 230 14.46 -9.92 11.98
CA SER A 230 14.45 -11.01 11.00
C SER A 230 13.40 -12.07 11.37
N SER A 231 12.65 -12.58 10.39
CA SER A 231 11.78 -13.75 10.56
C SER A 231 12.57 -15.07 10.52
N THR A 232 13.82 -15.05 10.04
CA THR A 232 14.70 -16.22 9.99
C THR A 232 15.61 -16.26 11.22
N PRO A 233 15.52 -17.31 12.07
CA PRO A 233 16.41 -17.49 13.21
C PRO A 233 17.89 -17.51 12.78
N GLY A 234 18.75 -16.80 13.52
CA GLY A 234 20.20 -16.81 13.29
C GLY A 234 20.72 -16.00 12.08
N LYS A 235 19.84 -15.44 11.23
CA LYS A 235 20.26 -14.50 10.18
C LYS A 235 20.60 -13.12 10.76
N SER A 236 21.42 -12.37 9.99
CA SER A 236 21.83 -11.00 10.28
C SER A 236 20.65 -10.07 10.62
N LYS A 237 20.94 -9.00 11.35
CA LYS A 237 19.99 -7.94 11.67
C LYS A 237 19.43 -7.36 10.36
N VAL A 238 18.11 -7.14 10.33
CA VAL A 238 17.46 -6.34 9.29
C VAL A 238 17.97 -4.90 9.36
N TYR A 239 17.90 -4.17 8.26
CA TYR A 239 18.28 -2.76 8.19
C TYR A 239 17.16 -1.90 7.62
N GLY A 240 17.29 -0.58 7.76
CA GLY A 240 16.44 0.37 7.09
C GLY A 240 17.26 1.40 6.31
N THR A 241 16.72 1.88 5.20
CA THR A 241 17.33 2.89 4.34
C THR A 241 16.47 4.13 4.28
N CYS A 242 17.13 5.26 4.05
CA CYS A 242 16.45 6.52 3.87
C CYS A 242 17.19 7.43 2.90
N HIS A 243 16.43 8.06 2.02
CA HIS A 243 16.86 9.02 1.02
C HIS A 243 15.83 10.15 0.93
N SER A 244 16.26 11.39 1.13
CA SER A 244 15.45 12.61 0.94
C SER A 244 14.11 12.62 1.69
N ALA A 245 14.08 12.07 2.90
CA ALA A 245 12.92 12.12 3.79
C ALA A 245 13.24 12.88 5.08
N MET A 246 12.38 13.83 5.44
CA MET A 246 12.52 14.65 6.64
C MET A 246 11.53 14.21 7.72
N GLY A 247 11.99 14.08 8.96
CA GLY A 247 11.14 13.83 10.10
C GLY A 247 11.85 13.16 11.27
N ARG A 248 11.16 12.26 11.98
CA ARG A 248 11.65 11.59 13.20
C ARG A 248 11.63 10.08 13.02
N PHE A 249 12.79 9.44 13.14
CA PHE A 249 12.96 8.03 12.76
C PHE A 249 13.27 7.12 13.96
N GLY A 250 12.35 7.07 14.93
CA GLY A 250 12.47 6.22 16.12
C GLY A 250 12.06 4.77 15.85
N SER A 251 12.99 3.96 15.33
CA SER A 251 12.71 2.57 14.92
C SER A 251 13.82 1.57 15.24
N ILE A 252 13.46 0.29 15.30
CA ILE A 252 14.36 -0.86 15.17
C ILE A 252 13.90 -1.62 13.92
N PRO A 253 14.74 -1.83 12.89
CA PRO A 253 16.10 -1.32 12.79
C PRO A 253 16.18 0.20 12.74
N GLN A 254 17.34 0.74 13.11
CA GLN A 254 17.58 2.19 13.07
C GLN A 254 17.57 2.66 11.61
N VAL A 255 16.93 3.81 11.38
CA VAL A 255 16.88 4.47 10.09
C VAL A 255 17.54 5.84 10.25
N THR A 256 18.53 6.12 9.41
CA THR A 256 19.21 7.41 9.36
C THR A 256 19.02 8.00 7.98
N CYS A 257 18.37 9.16 7.92
CA CYS A 257 18.23 9.92 6.69
C CYS A 257 19.41 10.87 6.52
N ARG A 258 19.89 10.97 5.27
CA ARG A 258 20.88 11.96 4.84
C ARG A 258 20.19 13.00 3.99
#